data_AF-T2JDB9-F1
#
_entry.id   AF-T2JDB9-F1
#
_cell.length_a   1.000
_cell.length_b   1.000
_cell.length_c   1.000
_cell.angle_alpha   90.00
_cell.angle_beta   90.00
_cell.angle_gamma   90.00
#
_symmetry.space_group_name_H-M   'P 1'
#
loop_
_entity.id
_entity.type
_entity.pdbx_description
1 polymer ?
#
loop_
_entity_poly.entity_id
_entity_poly.type
_entity_poly.pdbx_seq_one_letter_code
_entity_poly.pdbx_strand_id
1 'polypeptide(L)' 'MKLLSIKLCNFRQFYGTTPEIFLASDGKNTTMIHGNNGSGKTTLLNAFTWV' A
#
# COMPACT_ATOMS: atom_id res chain seq x y z
N MET A 1 13.30 -3.04 10.41
CA MET A 1 13.05 -2.59 9.01
C MET A 1 11.96 -1.53 9.04
N LYS A 2 12.10 -0.42 8.31
CA LYS A 2 11.09 0.64 8.21
C LYS A 2 10.61 0.73 6.76
N LEU A 3 9.30 0.59 6.53
CA LEU A 3 8.68 0.83 5.22
C LEU A 3 8.42 2.33 5.08
N LEU A 4 8.96 2.96 4.04
CA LEU A 4 8.83 4.41 3.81
C LEU A 4 7.68 4.73 2.86
N SER A 5 7.64 4.02 1.74
CA SER A 5 6.60 4.18 0.73
C SER A 5 6.44 2.90 -0.09
N ILE A 6 5.36 2.83 -0.86
CA ILE A 6 5.13 1.79 -1.86
C ILE A 6 4.52 2.42 -3.13
N LYS A 7 4.94 1.92 -4.29
CA LYS A 7 4.31 2.15 -5.60
C LYS A 7 4.02 0.81 -6.23
N LEU A 8 2.82 0.64 -6.76
CA LEU A 8 2.40 -0.57 -7.45
C LEU A 8 2.29 -0.27 -8.94
N CYS A 9 2.68 -1.24 -9.78
CA CYS A 9 2.49 -1.18 -11.23
C CYS A 9 1.79 -2.44 -11.68
N ASN A 10 0.54 -2.31 -12.14
CA ASN A 10 -0.30 -3.44 -12.61
C ASN A 10 -0.35 -4.61 -11.60
N PHE A 11 -0.45 -4.32 -10.30
CA PHE A 11 -0.47 -5.34 -9.25
C PHE A 11 -1.90 -5.70 -8.87
N ARG A 12 -2.38 -6.84 -9.36
CA ARG A 12 -3.78 -7.29 -9.23
C ARG A 12 -4.76 -6.21 -9.73
N GLN A 13 -5.60 -5.67 -8.86
CA GLN A 13 -6.61 -4.66 -9.19
C GLN A 13 -6.06 -3.22 -9.27
N PHE A 14 -4.81 -3.00 -8.87
CA PHE A 14 -4.15 -1.71 -9.00
C PHE A 14 -3.56 -1.57 -10.41
N TYR A 15 -4.41 -1.18 -11.36
CA TYR A 15 -4.03 -0.96 -12.76
C TYR A 15 -3.21 0.32 -12.94
N GLY A 16 -2.29 0.29 -13.91
CA GLY A 16 -1.34 1.37 -14.12
C GLY A 16 -0.35 1.49 -12.97
N THR A 17 0.24 2.67 -12.82
CA THR A 17 1.13 2.99 -11.70
C THR A 17 0.36 3.78 -10.65
N THR A 18 0.32 3.28 -9.41
CA THR A 18 -0.30 4.02 -8.31
C THR A 18 0.53 5.25 -7.97
N PRO A 19 -0.09 6.30 -7.40
CA PRO A 19 0.66 7.32 -6.67
C PRO A 19 1.56 6.69 -5.61
N GLU A 20 2.58 7.44 -5.19
CA GLU A 20 3.40 7.02 -4.05
C GLU A 20 2.57 7.04 -2.77
N ILE A 21 2.46 5.88 -2.13
CA ILE A 21 1.78 5.76 -0.84
C ILE A 21 2.86 5.84 0.23
N PHE A 22 2.94 6.98 0.92
CA PHE A 22 3.84 7.15 2.07
C PHE A 22 3.27 6.49 3.32
N LEU A 23 4.14 5.82 4.08
CA LEU A 23 3.83 5.10 5.30
C LEU A 23 4.59 5.73 6.46
N ALA A 24 4.01 5.67 7.66
CA ALA A 24 4.64 6.17 8.89
C ALA A 24 5.27 7.58 8.74
N SER A 25 4.49 8.53 8.21
CA SER A 25 4.90 9.93 8.01
C SER A 25 4.71 10.77 9.27
N ASP A 26 5.35 11.94 9.30
CA ASP A 26 5.10 13.01 10.29
C ASP A 26 5.23 12.59 11.76
N GLY A 27 6.22 11.74 12.04
CA GLY A 27 6.50 11.25 13.40
C GLY A 27 5.52 10.18 13.89
N LYS A 28 4.54 9.77 13.08
CA LYS A 28 3.59 8.70 13.42
C LYS A 28 4.12 7.38 12.86
N ASN A 29 4.14 6.34 13.68
CA ASN A 29 4.58 5.00 13.28
C ASN A 29 3.46 4.12 12.71
N THR A 30 2.21 4.58 12.79
CA THR A 30 1.02 3.81 12.40
C THR A 30 0.33 4.47 11.22
N THR A 31 0.09 3.70 10.16
CA THR A 31 -0.73 4.10 9.01
C THR A 31 -1.95 3.17 8.93
N MET A 32 -3.15 3.74 8.88
CA MET A 32 -4.39 2.98 8.75
C MET A 32 -4.93 3.09 7.32
N ILE A 33 -5.13 1.95 6.67
CA ILE A 33 -5.71 1.86 5.32
C ILE A 33 -7.17 1.44 5.45
N HIS A 34 -8.08 2.34 5.08
CA HIS A 34 -9.51 2.11 5.10
C HIS A 34 -10.10 2.10 3.68
N GLY A 35 -11.20 1.38 3.49
CA GLY A 35 -11.90 1.27 2.22
C GLY A 35 -12.94 0.16 2.25
N ASN A 36 -13.82 0.11 1.27
CA ASN A 36 -14.90 -0.88 1.20
C ASN A 36 -14.39 -2.30 0.96
N ASN A 37 -15.26 -3.30 1.15
CA ASN A 37 -14.96 -4.66 0.75
C ASN A 37 -14.71 -4.72 -0.76
N GLY A 38 -13.71 -5.50 -1.16
CA GLY A 38 -13.27 -5.56 -2.56
C GLY A 38 -12.29 -4.46 -2.98
N SER A 39 -12.10 -3.37 -2.24
CA SER A 39 -11.27 -2.21 -2.65
C SER A 39 -9.75 -2.45 -2.66
N GLY A 40 -9.28 -3.67 -2.41
CA GLY A 40 -7.84 -4.01 -2.47
C GLY A 40 -7.00 -3.80 -1.21
N LYS A 41 -7.60 -3.61 -0.02
CA LYS A 41 -6.85 -3.53 1.25
C LYS A 41 -5.91 -4.72 1.48
N THR A 42 -6.41 -5.95 1.34
CA THR A 42 -5.60 -7.18 1.45
C THR A 42 -4.60 -7.31 0.30
N THR A 43 -4.92 -6.78 -0.89
CA THR A 43 -3.96 -6.74 -2.00
C THR A 43 -2.76 -5.85 -1.66
N LEU A 44 -3.00 -4.68 -1.07
CA LEU A 44 -1.94 -3.77 -0.65
C LEU A 44 -1.06 -4.40 0.45
N LEU A 45 -1.65 -5.14 1.40
CA LEU A 45 -0.91 -5.94 2.38
C LEU A 45 0.03 -6.96 1.69
N ASN A 46 -0.52 -7.73 0.74
CA ASN A 46 0.25 -8.76 0.02
C ASN A 46 1.38 -8.18 -0.84
N ALA A 47 1.30 -6.92 -1.25
CA ALA A 47 2.36 -6.30 -2.04
C ALA A 47 3.68 -6.17 -1.27
N PHE A 48 3.65 -6.09 0.07
CA PHE A 48 4.87 -6.06 0.89
C PHE A 48 5.57 -7.42 1.03
N THR A 49 4.86 -8.50 0.73
CA THR A 49 5.36 -9.87 0.85
C THR A 49 5.54 -10.56 -0.49
N TRP A 50 5.23 -9.88 -1.59
CA TRP A 50 5.38 -10.39 -2.94
C TRP A 50 6.82 -10.17 -3.41
N VAL A 51 7.58 -11.27 -3.55
CA VAL A 51 8.96 -11.31 -4.06
C VAL A 51 8.95 -11.69 -5.53
#